data_AF-A0A4Q9V8T3-F1
#
_entry.id   AF-A0A4Q9V8T3-F1
#
_cell.length_a   1.000
_cell.length_b   1.000
_cell.length_c   1.000
_cell.angle_alpha   90.00
_cell.angle_beta   90.00
_cell.angle_gamma   90.00
#
_symmetry.space_group_name_H-M   'P 1'
#
loop_
_entity.id
_entity.type
_entity.pdbx_description
1 polymer ?
#
loop_
_entity_poly.entity_id
_entity_poly.type
_entity_poly.pdbx_seq_one_letter_code
_entity_poly.pdbx_strand_id
1 'polypeptide(L)'
;MKLSKKERRFWKTKFSFKDIESIPTEMIHLNLRDESFTNEELCFITSRIRKIERLDLDNNLIDDEGITCLKNLEYIRELRLKSMNITDASIESLCKMQGLELLHLGSTEVTCKGVSKLSTLKNLKTLIVSPPEIEESSLNYFLEEVPGCELIINYKPYRN
;
A
#
# COMPACT_ATOMS: atom_id res chain seq x y z
N MET A 1 -8.07 9.55 23.03
CA MET A 1 -8.77 10.18 21.89
C MET A 1 -10.15 9.54 21.77
N LYS A 2 -11.22 10.29 21.52
CA LYS A 2 -12.58 9.74 21.44
C LYS A 2 -12.94 9.46 19.98
N LEU A 3 -13.28 8.23 19.64
CA LEU A 3 -13.68 7.85 18.28
C LEU A 3 -14.94 8.61 17.83
N SER A 4 -14.99 9.00 16.56
CA SER A 4 -16.18 9.60 15.96
C SER A 4 -17.36 8.60 15.96
N LYS A 5 -18.59 9.08 15.73
CA LYS A 5 -19.76 8.17 15.62
C LYS A 5 -19.61 7.21 14.42
N LYS A 6 -19.10 7.71 13.30
CA LYS A 6 -18.84 6.92 12.09
C LYS A 6 -17.79 5.85 12.35
N GLU A 7 -16.66 6.24 12.95
CA GLU A 7 -15.55 5.34 13.26
C GLU A 7 -15.98 4.22 14.23
N ARG A 8 -16.77 4.54 15.27
CA ARG A 8 -17.33 3.50 16.15
C ARG A 8 -18.23 2.53 15.41
N ARG A 9 -19.07 3.03 14.49
CA ARG A 9 -19.93 2.18 13.68
C ARG A 9 -19.10 1.27 12.80
N PHE A 10 -18.09 1.83 12.11
CA PHE A 10 -17.15 1.09 11.27
C PHE A 10 -16.50 -0.07 12.02
N TRP A 11 -15.87 0.19 13.17
CA TRP A 11 -15.22 -0.85 13.98
C TRP A 11 -16.18 -1.95 14.43
N LYS A 12 -17.40 -1.56 14.82
CA LYS A 12 -18.45 -2.51 15.21
C LYS A 12 -18.94 -3.35 14.04
N THR A 13 -19.11 -2.78 12.84
CA THR A 13 -19.74 -3.48 11.71
C THR A 13 -18.75 -4.30 10.90
N LYS A 14 -17.52 -3.82 10.73
CA LYS A 14 -16.48 -4.49 9.92
C LYS A 14 -15.65 -5.48 10.73
N PHE A 15 -15.44 -5.23 12.04
CA PHE A 15 -14.53 -6.02 12.88
C PHE A 15 -15.16 -6.52 14.19
N SER A 16 -16.44 -6.22 14.45
CA SER A 16 -17.14 -6.60 15.69
C SER A 16 -16.54 -6.03 16.99
N PHE A 17 -15.64 -5.05 16.91
CA PHE A 17 -15.11 -4.34 18.07
C PHE A 17 -16.13 -3.32 18.59
N LYS A 18 -16.53 -3.47 19.85
CA LYS A 18 -17.60 -2.64 20.46
C LYS A 18 -17.05 -1.36 21.08
N ASP A 19 -15.80 -1.39 21.54
CA ASP A 19 -15.16 -0.34 22.32
C ASP A 19 -13.70 -0.13 21.85
N ILE A 20 -13.15 1.07 22.04
CA ILE A 20 -11.83 1.45 21.51
C ILE A 20 -10.70 0.59 22.09
N GLU A 21 -10.86 0.16 23.34
CA GLU A 21 -9.94 -0.67 24.09
C GLU A 21 -9.82 -2.08 23.50
N SER A 22 -10.88 -2.55 22.81
CA SER A 22 -10.89 -3.86 22.14
C SER A 22 -10.21 -3.85 20.78
N ILE A 23 -10.01 -2.67 20.18
CA ILE A 23 -9.36 -2.56 18.87
C ILE A 23 -7.84 -2.67 19.09
N PRO A 24 -7.16 -3.63 18.44
CA PRO A 24 -5.73 -3.82 18.60
C PRO A 24 -4.95 -2.62 18.02
N THR A 25 -3.71 -2.48 18.46
CA THR A 25 -2.77 -1.49 17.91
C THR A 25 -1.81 -2.09 16.89
N GLU A 26 -1.78 -3.42 16.81
CA GLU A 26 -0.89 -4.18 15.95
C GLU A 26 -1.61 -5.40 15.37
N MET A 27 -1.27 -5.75 14.14
CA MET A 27 -1.76 -6.94 13.45
C MET A 27 -0.64 -7.52 12.58
N ILE A 28 -0.54 -8.85 12.55
CA ILE A 28 0.42 -9.53 11.65
C ILE A 28 -0.10 -9.47 10.21
N HIS A 29 -1.38 -9.78 10.02
CA HIS A 29 -1.97 -9.81 8.69
C HIS A 29 -3.38 -9.23 8.76
N LEU A 30 -3.64 -8.24 7.92
CA LEU A 30 -4.94 -7.63 7.73
C LEU A 30 -5.30 -7.73 6.24
N ASN A 31 -6.22 -8.63 5.92
CA ASN A 31 -6.74 -8.81 4.57
C ASN A 31 -8.09 -8.10 4.44
N LEU A 32 -8.15 -7.10 3.57
CA LEU A 32 -9.32 -6.27 3.28
C LEU A 32 -9.61 -6.22 1.78
N ARG A 33 -9.14 -7.23 1.03
CA ARG A 33 -9.35 -7.32 -0.40
C ARG A 33 -10.85 -7.41 -0.73
N ASP A 34 -11.26 -6.74 -1.80
CA ASP A 34 -12.63 -6.81 -2.36
C ASP A 34 -13.73 -6.37 -1.37
N GLU A 35 -13.39 -5.52 -0.39
CA GLU A 35 -14.32 -5.12 0.69
C GLU A 35 -15.01 -3.77 0.43
N SER A 36 -14.74 -3.14 -0.73
CA SER A 36 -15.18 -1.78 -1.09
C SER A 36 -14.80 -0.71 -0.06
N PHE A 37 -13.63 -0.86 0.57
CA PHE A 37 -13.10 0.12 1.53
C PHE A 37 -12.86 1.46 0.88
N THR A 38 -13.27 2.51 1.58
CA THR A 38 -13.06 3.91 1.20
C THR A 38 -11.80 4.50 1.85
N ASN A 39 -11.36 5.66 1.36
CA ASN A 39 -10.29 6.46 2.00
C ASN A 39 -10.58 6.69 3.50
N GLU A 40 -11.81 7.10 3.86
CA GLU A 40 -12.20 7.39 5.25
C GLU A 40 -12.01 6.16 6.16
N GLU A 41 -12.38 4.97 5.68
CA GLU A 41 -12.25 3.72 6.43
C GLU A 41 -10.81 3.26 6.57
N LEU A 42 -9.96 3.46 5.55
CA LEU A 42 -8.52 3.23 5.69
C LEU A 42 -7.93 4.14 6.77
N CYS A 43 -8.32 5.42 6.81
CA CYS A 43 -7.88 6.34 7.85
C CYS A 43 -8.34 5.93 9.25
N PHE A 44 -9.55 5.35 9.39
CA PHE A 44 -9.97 4.76 10.67
C PHE A 44 -9.08 3.60 11.09
N ILE A 45 -8.70 2.72 10.16
CA ILE A 45 -7.77 1.61 10.46
C ILE A 45 -6.44 2.15 10.96
N THR A 46 -5.80 3.03 10.18
CA THR A 46 -4.43 3.48 10.48
C THR A 46 -4.37 4.49 11.64
N SER A 47 -5.50 5.07 12.06
CA SER A 47 -5.59 5.87 13.29
C SER A 47 -5.33 5.04 14.54
N ARG A 48 -5.61 3.72 14.48
CA ARG A 48 -5.59 2.82 15.64
C ARG A 48 -4.57 1.70 15.52
N ILE A 49 -4.55 0.99 14.39
CA ILE A 49 -3.63 -0.10 14.11
C ILE A 49 -2.42 0.49 13.41
N ARG A 50 -1.35 0.74 14.17
CA ARG A 50 -0.14 1.44 13.68
C ARG A 50 0.96 0.50 13.25
N LYS A 51 0.85 -0.80 13.56
CA LYS A 51 1.80 -1.82 13.10
C LYS A 51 1.05 -2.91 12.36
N ILE A 52 1.28 -3.03 11.07
CA ILE A 52 0.66 -4.06 10.24
C ILE A 52 1.75 -4.70 9.40
N GLU A 53 2.12 -5.95 9.67
CA GLU A 53 3.20 -6.57 8.89
C GLU A 53 2.78 -6.78 7.42
N ARG A 54 1.56 -7.29 7.19
CA ARG A 54 0.99 -7.54 5.86
C ARG A 54 -0.40 -6.92 5.72
N LEU A 55 -0.55 -6.00 4.78
CA LEU A 55 -1.80 -5.31 4.49
C LEU A 55 -2.21 -5.56 3.03
N ASP A 56 -3.33 -6.25 2.83
CA ASP A 56 -3.94 -6.46 1.52
C ASP A 56 -5.16 -5.57 1.36
N LEU A 57 -5.08 -4.60 0.44
CA LEU A 57 -6.14 -3.65 0.10
C LEU A 57 -6.53 -3.78 -1.38
N ASP A 58 -6.18 -4.87 -2.05
CA ASP A 58 -6.49 -5.07 -3.47
C ASP A 58 -7.98 -4.86 -3.76
N ASN A 59 -8.29 -4.25 -4.91
CA ASN A 59 -9.65 -4.04 -5.42
C ASN A 59 -10.58 -3.28 -4.45
N ASN A 60 -10.09 -2.21 -3.81
CA ASN A 60 -10.91 -1.31 -2.99
C ASN A 60 -11.14 0.05 -3.66
N LEU A 61 -11.89 0.94 -2.99
CA LEU A 61 -12.22 2.30 -3.45
C LEU A 61 -11.28 3.32 -2.79
N ILE A 62 -9.98 3.05 -2.89
CA ILE A 62 -8.92 3.89 -2.33
C ILE A 62 -8.16 4.56 -3.48
N ASP A 63 -7.87 5.84 -3.33
CA ASP A 63 -7.07 6.63 -4.27
C ASP A 63 -5.85 7.27 -3.59
N ASP A 64 -5.18 8.18 -4.30
CA ASP A 64 -3.99 8.86 -3.78
C ASP A 64 -4.22 9.60 -2.45
N GLU A 65 -5.41 10.15 -2.21
CA GLU A 65 -5.75 10.80 -0.94
C GLU A 65 -5.77 9.77 0.20
N GLY A 66 -6.39 8.61 -0.04
CA GLY A 66 -6.44 7.52 0.93
C GLY A 66 -5.07 6.96 1.29
N ILE A 67 -4.15 6.85 0.32
CA ILE A 67 -2.77 6.41 0.56
C ILE A 67 -2.04 7.30 1.58
N THR A 68 -2.38 8.59 1.67
CA THR A 68 -1.77 9.49 2.67
C THR A 68 -2.05 9.05 4.10
N CYS A 69 -3.12 8.28 4.36
CA CYS A 69 -3.43 7.75 5.68
C CYS A 69 -2.50 6.61 6.11
N LEU A 70 -1.78 5.97 5.18
CA LEU A 70 -0.79 4.95 5.51
C LEU A 70 0.45 5.53 6.22
N LYS A 71 0.66 6.86 6.21
CA LYS A 71 1.75 7.52 6.96
C LYS A 71 1.69 7.27 8.48
N ASN A 72 0.54 6.86 8.99
CA ASN A 72 0.36 6.54 10.40
C ASN A 72 0.87 5.13 10.76
N LEU A 73 1.18 4.29 9.76
CA LEU A 73 1.78 2.98 9.97
C LEU A 73 3.27 3.15 10.29
N GLU A 74 3.64 2.75 11.50
CA GLU A 74 5.01 2.73 12.00
C GLU A 74 5.78 1.49 11.51
N TYR A 75 5.07 0.45 11.06
CA TYR A 75 5.64 -0.79 10.61
C TYR A 75 4.77 -1.45 9.54
N ILE A 76 5.37 -1.75 8.39
CA ILE A 76 4.78 -2.54 7.30
C ILE A 76 5.88 -3.20 6.46
N ARG A 77 5.66 -4.46 6.07
CA ARG A 77 6.57 -5.23 5.20
C ARG A 77 5.93 -5.58 3.86
N GLU A 78 4.64 -5.89 3.84
CA GLU A 78 3.93 -6.18 2.59
C GLU A 78 2.70 -5.30 2.45
N LEU A 79 2.60 -4.63 1.30
CA LEU A 79 1.49 -3.76 0.96
C LEU A 79 0.97 -4.10 -0.43
N ARG A 80 -0.32 -4.43 -0.52
CA ARG A 80 -1.00 -4.75 -1.78
C ARG A 80 -2.10 -3.74 -2.08
N LEU A 81 -2.02 -3.14 -3.26
CA LEU A 81 -2.82 -2.01 -3.71
C LEU A 81 -3.30 -2.19 -5.16
N LYS A 82 -3.49 -3.44 -5.59
CA LYS A 82 -3.88 -3.79 -6.97
C LYS A 82 -5.23 -3.19 -7.34
N SER A 83 -5.38 -2.80 -8.60
CA SER A 83 -6.68 -2.40 -9.18
C SER A 83 -7.34 -1.24 -8.41
N MET A 84 -6.58 -0.18 -8.15
CA MET A 84 -7.05 1.03 -7.48
C MET A 84 -6.65 2.28 -8.25
N ASN A 85 -7.33 3.40 -8.01
CA ASN A 85 -7.08 4.68 -8.69
C ASN A 85 -5.87 5.40 -8.07
N ILE A 86 -4.70 4.75 -8.17
CA ILE A 86 -3.44 5.21 -7.60
C ILE A 86 -2.53 5.66 -8.74
N THR A 87 -1.97 6.86 -8.61
CA THR A 87 -1.09 7.48 -9.59
C THR A 87 0.30 7.74 -8.98
N ASP A 88 1.17 8.41 -9.75
CA ASP A 88 2.47 8.87 -9.27
C ASP A 88 2.36 9.84 -8.07
N ALA A 89 1.18 10.41 -7.78
CA ALA A 89 0.96 11.28 -6.62
C ALA A 89 1.10 10.54 -5.28
N SER A 90 0.79 9.24 -5.23
CA SER A 90 0.99 8.41 -4.03
C SER A 90 2.45 8.09 -3.72
N ILE A 91 3.35 8.20 -4.70
CA ILE A 91 4.70 7.62 -4.61
C ILE A 91 5.51 8.23 -3.46
N GLU A 92 5.40 9.54 -3.22
CA GLU A 92 6.10 10.18 -2.09
C GLU A 92 5.66 9.60 -0.74
N SER A 93 4.36 9.27 -0.59
CA SER A 93 3.83 8.65 0.62
C SER A 93 4.32 7.20 0.76
N LEU A 94 4.33 6.44 -0.33
CA LEU A 94 4.83 5.06 -0.34
C LEU A 94 6.34 4.99 -0.03
N CYS A 95 7.14 5.91 -0.55
CA CYS A 95 8.57 6.00 -0.28
C CYS A 95 8.90 6.24 1.21
N LYS A 96 7.96 6.67 2.05
CA LYS A 96 8.17 6.82 3.50
C LYS A 96 8.19 5.48 4.23
N MET A 97 7.70 4.40 3.61
CA MET A 97 7.61 3.07 4.21
C MET A 97 8.90 2.26 3.96
N GLN A 98 10.00 2.72 4.55
CA GLN A 98 11.35 2.20 4.31
C GLN A 98 11.55 0.71 4.67
N GLY A 99 10.62 0.11 5.44
CA GLY A 99 10.61 -1.30 5.79
C GLY A 99 9.90 -2.22 4.78
N LEU A 100 9.32 -1.67 3.69
CA LEU A 100 8.61 -2.48 2.70
C LEU A 100 9.55 -3.46 2.00
N GLU A 101 9.09 -4.71 1.91
CA GLU A 101 9.71 -5.81 1.20
C GLU A 101 8.89 -6.25 -0.02
N LEU A 102 7.56 -6.13 0.04
CA LEU A 102 6.67 -6.38 -1.09
C LEU A 102 5.73 -5.20 -1.29
N LEU A 103 5.70 -4.68 -2.52
CA LEU A 103 4.75 -3.67 -2.95
C LEU A 103 4.05 -4.13 -4.23
N HIS A 104 2.72 -4.25 -4.17
CA HIS A 104 1.90 -4.61 -5.32
C HIS A 104 1.05 -3.42 -5.76
N LEU A 105 1.41 -2.83 -6.91
CA LEU A 105 0.74 -1.73 -7.60
C LEU A 105 0.27 -2.17 -9.01
N GLY A 106 0.01 -3.46 -9.20
CA GLY A 106 -0.53 -3.96 -10.48
C GLY A 106 -1.89 -3.34 -10.80
N SER A 107 -2.17 -3.11 -12.08
CA SER A 107 -3.42 -2.50 -12.55
C SER A 107 -3.76 -1.16 -11.89
N THR A 108 -2.75 -0.32 -11.60
CA THR A 108 -2.92 1.09 -11.22
C THR A 108 -2.42 2.01 -12.34
N GLU A 109 -2.39 3.33 -12.13
CA GLU A 109 -1.91 4.33 -13.09
C GLU A 109 -0.47 4.79 -12.79
N VAL A 110 0.26 4.07 -11.93
CA VAL A 110 1.67 4.36 -11.63
C VAL A 110 2.53 4.16 -12.88
N THR A 111 3.31 5.18 -13.22
CA THR A 111 4.16 5.17 -14.43
C THR A 111 5.53 4.59 -14.15
N CYS A 112 6.31 4.33 -15.21
CA CYS A 112 7.72 3.96 -15.05
C CYS A 112 8.54 5.05 -14.31
N LYS A 113 8.18 6.34 -14.44
CA LYS A 113 8.82 7.42 -13.67
C LYS A 113 8.49 7.34 -12.18
N GLY A 114 7.26 6.94 -11.84
CA GLY A 114 6.86 6.61 -10.47
C GLY A 114 7.68 5.44 -9.93
N VAL A 115 7.85 4.38 -10.73
CA VAL A 115 8.69 3.22 -10.39
C VAL A 115 10.13 3.63 -10.10
N SER A 116 10.74 4.48 -10.93
CA SER A 116 12.10 4.99 -10.67
C SER A 116 12.23 5.68 -9.32
N LYS A 117 11.20 6.38 -8.83
CA LYS A 117 11.23 7.02 -7.50
C LYS A 117 11.09 6.04 -6.34
N LEU A 118 10.44 4.89 -6.56
CA LEU A 118 10.37 3.80 -5.58
C LEU A 118 11.73 3.16 -5.29
N SER A 119 12.78 3.49 -6.08
CA SER A 119 14.16 3.07 -5.84
C SER A 119 14.74 3.51 -4.49
N THR A 120 14.07 4.43 -3.79
CA THR A 120 14.40 4.81 -2.41
C THR A 120 14.04 3.74 -1.38
N LEU A 121 13.17 2.78 -1.73
CA LEU A 121 12.79 1.64 -0.89
C LEU A 121 13.84 0.52 -0.99
N LYS A 122 14.99 0.72 -0.36
CA LYS A 122 16.16 -0.17 -0.51
C LYS A 122 15.95 -1.60 0.03
N ASN A 123 14.90 -1.85 0.81
CA ASN A 123 14.56 -3.17 1.34
C ASN A 123 13.59 -3.96 0.45
N LEU A 124 13.14 -3.37 -0.67
CA LEU A 124 12.12 -3.99 -1.51
C LEU A 124 12.68 -5.24 -2.21
N LYS A 125 12.03 -6.37 -1.97
CA LYS A 125 12.37 -7.68 -2.57
C LYS A 125 11.49 -8.00 -3.76
N THR A 126 10.26 -7.50 -3.79
CA THR A 126 9.33 -7.70 -4.90
C THR A 126 8.53 -6.44 -5.17
N LEU A 127 8.56 -5.98 -6.43
CA LEU A 127 7.71 -4.91 -6.93
C LEU A 127 6.86 -5.42 -8.08
N ILE A 128 5.54 -5.37 -7.94
CA ILE A 128 4.61 -5.74 -8.99
C ILE A 128 3.90 -4.48 -9.48
N VAL A 129 4.04 -4.15 -10.76
CA VAL A 129 3.41 -2.97 -11.37
C VAL A 129 2.83 -3.32 -12.75
N SER A 130 1.92 -2.48 -13.24
CA SER A 130 1.38 -2.58 -14.60
C SER A 130 1.34 -1.19 -15.22
N PRO A 131 2.51 -0.57 -15.46
CA PRO A 131 2.56 0.79 -15.94
C PRO A 131 1.82 0.91 -17.28
N PRO A 132 1.13 2.04 -17.53
CA PRO A 132 0.35 2.25 -18.75
C PRO A 132 1.22 2.23 -20.02
N GLU A 133 2.48 2.64 -19.88
CA GLU A 133 3.49 2.61 -20.94
C GLU A 133 4.83 2.13 -20.35
N ILE A 134 5.54 1.30 -21.12
CA ILE A 134 6.84 0.74 -20.71
C ILE A 134 7.95 1.67 -21.18
N GLU A 135 8.76 2.12 -20.22
CA GLU A 135 9.98 2.89 -20.45
C GLU A 135 11.16 2.13 -19.83
N GLU A 136 11.86 1.33 -20.62
CA GLU A 136 12.91 0.41 -20.15
C GLU A 136 14.03 1.12 -19.36
N SER A 137 14.40 2.34 -19.75
CA SER A 137 15.42 3.14 -19.04
C SER A 137 15.06 3.38 -17.58
N SER A 138 13.80 3.69 -17.30
CA SER A 138 13.31 3.92 -15.94
C SER A 138 13.25 2.61 -15.13
N LEU A 139 12.83 1.51 -15.75
CA LEU A 139 12.79 0.19 -15.11
C LEU A 139 14.20 -0.34 -14.79
N ASN A 140 15.13 -0.16 -15.72
CA ASN A 140 16.53 -0.54 -15.54
C ASN A 140 17.19 0.30 -14.45
N TYR A 141 16.94 1.62 -14.41
CA TYR A 141 17.40 2.49 -13.32
C TYR A 141 16.91 2.01 -11.95
N PHE A 142 15.64 1.62 -11.82
CA PHE A 142 15.12 1.07 -10.57
C PHE A 142 15.89 -0.19 -10.13
N LEU A 143 16.19 -1.10 -11.06
CA LEU A 143 16.93 -2.34 -10.77
C LEU A 143 18.41 -2.10 -10.44
N GLU A 144 19.03 -1.08 -11.03
CA GLU A 144 20.39 -0.65 -10.66
C GLU A 144 20.43 -0.11 -9.23
N GLU A 145 19.41 0.66 -8.84
CA GLU A 145 19.32 1.28 -7.52
C GLU A 145 18.85 0.33 -6.40
N VAL A 146 18.06 -0.69 -6.74
CA VAL A 146 17.57 -1.71 -5.79
C VAL A 146 17.97 -3.11 -6.29
N PRO A 147 19.28 -3.41 -6.30
CA PRO A 147 19.78 -4.67 -6.83
C PRO A 147 19.24 -5.84 -6.00
N GLY A 148 18.60 -6.80 -6.65
CA GLY A 148 18.00 -7.97 -6.01
C GLY A 148 16.48 -7.89 -5.80
N CYS A 149 15.85 -6.74 -6.10
CA CYS A 149 14.40 -6.67 -6.20
C CYS A 149 13.90 -7.45 -7.42
N GLU A 150 12.95 -8.36 -7.23
CA GLU A 150 12.21 -8.97 -8.33
C GLU A 150 11.17 -7.97 -8.85
N LEU A 151 11.47 -7.40 -10.02
CA LEU A 151 10.55 -6.53 -10.73
C LEU A 151 9.62 -7.37 -11.62
N ILE A 152 8.31 -7.25 -11.38
CA ILE A 152 7.26 -7.95 -12.13
C ILE A 152 6.41 -6.91 -12.83
N ILE A 153 6.38 -6.97 -14.15
CA ILE A 153 5.66 -6.05 -15.03
C ILE A 153 4.52 -6.83 -15.68
N ASN A 154 3.29 -6.33 -15.56
CA ASN A 154 2.10 -6.97 -16.15
C ASN A 154 2.02 -8.47 -15.78
N TYR A 155 2.31 -8.78 -14.52
CA TYR A 155 2.29 -10.13 -13.94
C TYR A 155 3.30 -11.11 -14.55
N LYS A 156 4.38 -10.60 -15.17
CA LYS A 156 5.51 -11.38 -15.67
C LYS A 156 6.82 -10.84 -15.12
N PRO A 157 7.80 -11.69 -14.74
CA PRO A 157 9.12 -11.22 -14.36
C PRO A 157 9.73 -10.38 -15.48
N TYR A 158 10.21 -9.19 -15.15
CA TYR A 158 10.96 -8.35 -16.09
C TYR A 158 12.41 -8.81 -16.12
N ARG A 159 12.87 -9.16 -17.32
CA ARG A 159 14.25 -9.56 -17.58
C ARG A 159 14.75 -8.65 -18.69
N ASN A 160 15.74 -7.82 -18.37
CA ASN A 160 16.54 -7.09 -19.34
C ASN A 160 17.53 -8.06 -20.01
#